data_AF-A0A379AVG1-F1
#
_entry.id   AF-A0A379AVG1-F1
#
_cell.length_a   1.000
_cell.length_b   1.000
_cell.length_c   1.000
_cell.angle_alpha   90.00
_cell.angle_beta   90.00
_cell.angle_gamma   90.00
#
_symmetry.space_group_name_H-M   'P 1'
#
loop_
_entity.id
_entity.type
_entity.pdbx_description
1 polymer ?
#
loop_
_entity_poly.entity_id
_entity_poly.type
_entity_poly.pdbx_seq_one_letter_code
_entity_poly.pdbx_strand_id
1 'polypeptide(L)' 'MAGHNIRVTTLYPGAIESELKFSSSDPESRERVQKFYAAHEIPASSIARAIAYAVEQPDNVAVNEITVRPTVQEF' A
#
# COMPACT_ATOMS: atom_id res chain seq x y z
N MET A 1 -22.52 -2.81 8.61
CA MET A 1 -22.08 -1.82 7.61
C MET A 1 -23.11 -0.71 7.40
N ALA A 2 -24.31 -0.98 6.88
CA ALA A 2 -25.31 0.06 6.56
C ALA A 2 -26.22 0.57 7.71
N GLY A 3 -25.87 0.33 8.99
CA GLY A 3 -26.71 0.71 10.15
C GLY A 3 -25.98 1.29 11.36
N HIS A 4 -24.64 1.31 11.33
CA HIS A 4 -23.80 1.75 12.47
C HIS A 4 -22.74 2.80 12.08
N ASN A 5 -22.83 3.35 10.86
CA ASN A 5 -21.87 4.30 10.31
C ASN A 5 -20.40 3.84 10.37
N ILE A 6 -20.16 2.54 10.24
CA ILE A 6 -18.80 1.97 10.18
C ILE A 6 -18.35 1.99 8.73
N ARG A 7 -17.25 2.72 8.46
CA ARG A 7 -16.56 2.76 7.17
C ARG A 7 -15.42 1.74 7.15
N VAL A 8 -15.25 1.05 6.03
CA VAL A 8 -14.19 0.05 5.83
C VAL A 8 -13.47 0.34 4.53
N THR A 9 -12.14 0.35 4.58
CA THR A 9 -11.26 0.61 3.43
C THR A 9 -10.21 -0.49 3.34
N THR A 10 -10.09 -1.11 2.17
CA THR A 10 -8.97 -2.01 1.84
C THR A 10 -7.92 -1.23 1.04
N LEU A 11 -6.65 -1.34 1.42
CA LEU A 11 -5.54 -0.78 0.64
C LEU A 11 -4.76 -1.89 -0.05
N TYR A 12 -4.39 -1.64 -1.31
CA TYR A 12 -3.55 -2.51 -2.13
C TYR A 12 -2.26 -1.78 -2.56
N PRO A 13 -1.22 -1.76 -1.71
CA PRO A 13 0.06 -1.14 -2.04
C PRO A 13 0.87 -1.94 -3.08
N GLY A 14 1.62 -1.24 -3.92
CA GLY A 14 2.72 -1.79 -4.73
C GLY A 14 4.03 -1.89 -3.94
N ALA A 15 5.17 -1.69 -4.62
CA ALA A 15 6.47 -1.64 -3.95
C ALA A 15 6.60 -0.37 -3.08
N ILE A 16 6.72 -0.54 -1.76
CA ILE A 16 6.83 0.56 -0.78
C ILE A 16 8.09 0.40 0.04
N GLU A 17 8.81 1.50 0.24
CA GLU A 17 10.00 1.53 1.09
C GLU A 17 9.66 1.14 2.54
N SER A 18 9.99 -0.09 2.89
CA SER A 18 9.69 -0.71 4.18
C SER A 18 10.64 -1.87 4.46
N GLU A 19 10.59 -2.42 5.67
CA GLU A 19 11.36 -3.57 6.12
C GLU A 19 10.89 -4.89 5.50
N LEU A 20 9.72 -4.90 4.84
CA LEU A 20 9.11 -6.11 4.27
C LEU A 20 10.06 -6.82 3.28
N LYS A 21 10.88 -6.06 2.55
CA LYS A 21 11.88 -6.58 1.60
C LYS A 21 12.97 -7.44 2.23
N PHE A 22 13.11 -7.45 3.56
CA PHE A 22 14.08 -8.26 4.30
C PHE A 22 13.49 -9.53 4.93
N SER A 23 12.18 -9.76 4.80
CA SER A 23 11.47 -10.82 5.52
C SER A 23 11.68 -12.24 4.96
N SER A 24 12.16 -12.37 3.72
CA SER A 24 12.31 -13.69 3.08
C SER A 24 13.51 -14.46 3.64
N SER A 25 13.25 -15.67 4.14
CA SER A 25 14.27 -16.61 4.61
C SER A 25 15.04 -17.28 3.47
N ASP A 26 14.41 -17.45 2.31
CA ASP A 26 15.06 -17.96 1.10
C ASP A 26 16.03 -16.92 0.50
N PRO A 27 17.33 -17.22 0.38
CA PRO A 27 18.32 -16.28 -0.13
C PRO A 27 18.00 -15.74 -1.53
N GLU A 28 17.54 -16.60 -2.45
CA GLU A 28 17.26 -16.17 -3.81
C GLU A 28 16.03 -15.26 -3.87
N SER A 29 14.95 -15.61 -3.16
CA SER A 29 13.76 -14.78 -3.07
C SER A 29 14.07 -13.43 -2.43
N ARG A 30 14.89 -13.41 -1.38
CA ARG A 30 15.34 -12.16 -0.74
C ARG A 30 16.09 -11.27 -1.72
N GLU A 31 17.03 -11.81 -2.49
CA GLU A 31 17.76 -11.04 -3.50
C GLU A 31 16.81 -10.47 -4.58
N ARG A 32 15.89 -11.30 -5.10
CA ARG A 32 14.91 -10.86 -6.10
C ARG A 32 14.01 -9.75 -5.59
N VAL A 33 13.46 -9.91 -4.38
CA VAL A 33 12.59 -8.91 -3.74
C VAL A 33 13.35 -7.62 -3.49
N GLN A 34 14.58 -7.67 -2.98
CA GLN A 34 15.37 -6.46 -2.75
C GLN A 34 15.68 -5.71 -4.04
N LYS A 35 16.05 -6.42 -5.12
CA LYS A 35 16.25 -5.80 -6.45
C LYS A 35 14.97 -5.16 -6.99
N PHE A 36 13.84 -5.85 -6.85
CA PHE A 36 12.54 -5.31 -7.26
C PHE A 36 12.19 -4.03 -6.49
N TYR A 37 12.34 -4.02 -5.17
CA TYR A 37 12.08 -2.84 -4.34
C TYR A 37 13.05 -1.71 -4.69
N ALA A 38 14.35 -1.97 -4.80
CA ALA A 38 15.34 -0.94 -5.13
C ALA A 38 15.07 -0.23 -6.47
N ALA A 39 14.46 -0.93 -7.44
CA ALA A 39 14.14 -0.36 -8.75
C ALA A 39 12.79 0.38 -8.80
N HIS A 40 11.86 0.09 -7.89
CA HIS A 40 10.46 0.56 -8.02
C HIS A 40 9.88 1.21 -6.76
N GLU A 41 10.50 1.09 -5.59
CA GLU A 41 9.84 1.49 -4.34
C GLU A 41 9.54 3.00 -4.27
N ILE A 42 8.35 3.32 -3.77
CA ILE A 42 7.99 4.70 -3.41
C ILE A 42 8.00 4.85 -1.88
N PRO A 43 8.14 6.08 -1.36
CA PRO A 43 8.16 6.31 0.08
C PRO A 43 6.87 5.84 0.76
N ALA A 44 6.99 5.29 1.98
CA ALA A 44 5.85 4.90 2.82
C ALA A 44 4.83 6.03 3.06
N SER A 45 5.29 7.29 3.01
CA SER A 45 4.42 8.47 3.10
C SER A 45 3.36 8.52 2.00
N SER A 46 3.58 7.85 0.87
CA SER A 46 2.59 7.74 -0.22
C SER A 46 1.37 6.93 0.20
N ILE A 47 1.57 5.86 0.98
CA ILE A 47 0.47 5.08 1.55
C ILE A 47 -0.21 5.84 2.69
N ALA A 48 0.57 6.55 3.53
CA ALA A 48 0.02 7.40 4.59
C ALA A 48 -0.94 8.47 4.03
N ARG A 49 -0.61 9.10 2.90
CA ARG A 49 -1.51 10.06 2.23
C ARG A 49 -2.81 9.41 1.72
N ALA A 50 -2.74 8.17 1.21
CA ALA A 50 -3.93 7.44 0.79
C ALA A 50 -4.85 7.08 1.97
N ILE A 51 -4.25 6.72 3.12
CA ILE A 51 -4.99 6.49 4.37
C ILE A 51 -5.65 7.79 4.83
N ALA A 52 -4.90 8.89 4.88
CA ALA A 52 -5.43 10.20 5.26
C ALA A 52 -6.61 10.60 4.36
N TYR A 53 -6.48 10.45 3.04
CA TYR A 53 -7.57 10.68 2.10
C TYR A 53 -8.83 9.90 2.44
N ALA A 54 -8.74 8.59 2.74
CA ALA A 54 -9.90 7.78 3.10
C ALA A 54 -10.55 8.23 4.42
N VAL A 55 -9.72 8.52 5.43
CA VAL A 55 -10.17 8.90 6.77
C VAL A 55 -10.85 10.27 6.76
N GLU A 56 -10.29 11.24 6.03
CA GLU A 56 -10.79 12.63 5.96
C GLU A 56 -12.12 12.79 5.22
N GLN A 57 -12.60 11.74 4.53
CA GLN A 57 -13.91 11.82 3.89
C GLN A 57 -15.03 12.00 4.92
N PRO A 58 -16.09 12.77 4.58
CA PRO A 58 -17.25 12.94 5.44
C PRO A 58 -17.87 11.61 5.89
N ASP A 59 -18.58 11.62 7.03
CA ASP A 59 -19.17 10.43 7.64
C ASP A 59 -20.10 9.64 6.69
N ASN A 60 -20.73 10.33 5.74
CA ASN A 60 -21.61 9.75 4.73
C ASN A 60 -20.87 9.26 3.46
N VAL A 61 -19.54 9.25 3.46
CA VAL A 61 -18.70 8.84 2.33
C VAL A 61 -17.77 7.71 2.75
N ALA A 62 -17.97 6.53 2.16
CA ALA A 62 -17.11 5.37 2.33
C ALA A 62 -16.21 5.19 1.10
N VAL A 63 -14.90 5.13 1.33
CA VAL A 63 -13.91 4.71 0.31
C VAL A 63 -13.63 3.23 0.53
N ASN A 64 -14.17 2.37 -0.31
CA ASN A 64 -14.10 0.93 -0.08
C ASN A 64 -12.71 0.36 -0.37
N GLU A 65 -12.05 0.85 -1.43
CA GLU A 65 -10.79 0.29 -1.91
C GLU A 65 -9.87 1.37 -2.48
N ILE A 66 -8.57 1.26 -2.21
CA ILE A 66 -7.53 2.11 -2.80
C ILE A 66 -6.35 1.24 -3.25
N THR A 67 -6.01 1.31 -4.54
CA THR A 67 -4.76 0.73 -5.07
C THR A 67 -3.74 1.84 -5.28
N VAL A 68 -2.56 1.72 -4.67
CA VAL A 68 -1.49 2.71 -4.78
C VAL A 68 -0.22 2.03 -5.23
N ARG A 69 0.34 2.45 -6.37
CA ARG A 69 1.51 1.81 -6.98
C ARG A 69 2.52 2.84 -7.48
N PRO A 70 3.83 2.51 -7.47
CA PRO A 70 4.82 3.22 -8.25
C PRO A 70 4.45 3.23 -9.73
N THR A 71 4.58 4.37 -10.39
CA THR A 71 4.25 4.49 -11.83
C THR A 71 5.20 3.71 -12.73
N VAL A 72 6.38 3.37 -12.24
CA VAL A 72 7.41 2.58 -12.95
C VAL A 72 7.23 1.07 -12.76
N GLN A 73 6.34 0.63 -11.87
CA GLN A 73 6.09 -0.80 -11.64
C GLN A 73 5.24 -1.38 -12.77
N GLU A 74 5.86 -2.16 -13.67
CA GLU A 74 5.19 -2.87 -14.78
C GLU A 74 4.75 -4.30 -14.40
N PHE A 75 3.81 -4.89 -15.17
CA PHE A 75 3.23 -6.23 -14.97
C PHE A 75 3.47 -7.15 -16.17
#